data_AF-A0A925YAJ5-F1
#
_entry.id   AF-A0A925YAJ5-F1
#
_cell.length_a   1.000
_cell.length_b   1.000
_cell.length_c   1.000
_cell.angle_alpha   90.00
_cell.angle_beta   90.00
_cell.angle_gamma   90.00
#
_symmetry.space_group_name_H-M   'P 1'
#
loop_
_entity.id
_entity.type
_entity.pdbx_description
1 polymer ?
#
loop_
_entity_poly.entity_id
_entity_poly.type
_entity_poly.pdbx_seq_one_letter_code
_entity_poly.pdbx_strand_id
1 'polypeptide(L)'
;MGISVEADTVVSNNLVEGAPLFGIKLDRGPYLGDVAAIGNVLPNCRVGIAVSAVEGSQTTLIASTIVSGSTAGSVVGYPCVEIVTNDLLRDLAPPRRM
;
A
#
# COMPACT_ATOMS: atom_id res chain seq x y z
N MET A 1 6.76 -2.79 -4.72
CA MET A 1 5.83 -1.63 -4.82
C MET A 1 6.70 -0.41 -5.00
N GLY A 2 6.22 0.67 -5.63
CA GLY A 2 7.00 1.90 -5.72
C GLY A 2 7.02 2.66 -4.40
N ILE A 3 5.85 3.14 -3.97
CA ILE A 3 5.64 3.84 -2.69
C ILE A 3 4.63 3.07 -1.85
N SER A 4 4.90 2.88 -0.56
CA SER A 4 3.94 2.31 0.41
C SER A 4 3.63 3.37 1.48
N VAL A 5 2.34 3.54 1.77
CA VAL A 5 1.82 4.50 2.75
C VAL A 5 1.00 3.75 3.77
N GLU A 6 1.36 3.91 5.05
CA GLU A 6 0.79 3.18 6.17
C GLU A 6 0.39 4.11 7.34
N ALA A 7 0.31 5.42 7.11
CA ALA A 7 -0.08 6.44 8.08
C ALA A 7 -0.48 7.75 7.37
N ASP A 8 -0.94 8.74 8.13
CA ASP A 8 -1.28 10.09 7.63
C ASP A 8 -0.14 10.66 6.79
N THR A 9 -0.38 10.83 5.49
CA THR A 9 0.69 11.18 4.53
C THR A 9 0.13 11.90 3.31
N VAL A 10 0.85 12.93 2.86
CA VAL A 10 0.69 13.50 1.52
C VAL A 10 1.75 12.90 0.61
N VAL A 11 1.32 12.20 -0.45
CA VAL A 11 2.19 11.67 -1.50
C VAL A 11 1.90 12.44 -2.78
N SER A 12 2.76 13.40 -3.10
CA SER A 12 2.51 14.31 -4.22
C SER A 12 3.64 14.41 -5.23
N ASN A 13 3.26 14.61 -6.50
CA ASN A 13 4.16 14.93 -7.61
C ASN A 13 5.28 13.90 -7.83
N ASN A 14 5.00 12.61 -7.60
CA ASN A 14 5.95 11.53 -7.85
C ASN A 14 5.76 10.92 -9.23
N LEU A 15 6.88 10.52 -9.86
CA LEU A 15 6.89 9.58 -10.98
C LEU A 15 7.28 8.20 -10.45
N VAL A 16 6.43 7.20 -10.66
CA VAL A 16 6.74 5.80 -10.32
C VAL A 16 6.49 4.93 -11.54
N GLU A 17 7.57 4.46 -12.17
CA GLU A 17 7.49 3.68 -13.40
C GLU A 17 7.74 2.18 -13.17
N GLY A 18 6.98 1.34 -13.87
CA GLY A 18 7.30 -0.08 -14.03
C GLY A 18 7.15 -0.91 -12.75
N ALA A 19 6.44 -0.42 -11.73
CA ALA A 19 6.34 -1.12 -10.46
C ALA A 19 5.67 -2.50 -10.66
N PRO A 20 6.30 -3.61 -10.23
CA PRO A 20 5.87 -4.97 -10.58
C PRO A 20 4.59 -5.44 -9.87
N LEU A 21 4.18 -4.72 -8.82
CA LEU A 21 2.96 -4.99 -8.05
C LEU A 21 2.06 -3.76 -8.02
N PHE A 22 2.43 -2.75 -7.24
CA PHE A 22 1.69 -1.50 -7.07
C PHE A 22 2.63 -0.32 -7.31
N GLY A 23 2.20 0.67 -8.10
CA GLY A 23 2.88 1.97 -8.19
C GLY A 23 2.87 2.65 -6.82
N ILE A 24 1.68 2.91 -6.30
CA ILE A 24 1.46 3.39 -4.93
C ILE A 24 0.55 2.40 -4.19
N LYS A 25 0.94 1.99 -2.99
CA LYS A 25 0.11 1.20 -2.08
C LYS A 25 -0.30 2.09 -0.90
N LEU A 26 -1.60 2.22 -0.67
CA LEU A 26 -2.20 2.93 0.45
C LEU A 26 -2.90 1.89 1.33
N ASP A 27 -2.25 1.43 2.40
CA ASP A 27 -2.73 0.27 3.15
C ASP A 27 -2.21 0.25 4.60
N ARG A 28 -3.16 0.27 5.53
CA ARG A 28 -2.96 -0.06 6.94
C ARG A 28 -4.27 -0.65 7.52
N GLY A 29 -5.09 -1.24 6.66
CA GLY A 29 -6.45 -1.68 7.02
C GLY A 29 -7.31 -0.53 7.57
N PRO A 30 -8.04 -0.74 8.69
CA PRO A 30 -8.96 0.26 9.25
C PRO A 30 -8.25 1.49 9.81
N TYR A 31 -6.93 1.40 9.98
CA TYR A 31 -6.10 2.47 10.53
C TYR A 31 -5.44 3.32 9.44
N LEU A 32 -5.74 3.07 8.15
CA LEU A 32 -5.28 3.97 7.10
C LEU A 32 -5.91 5.33 7.37
N GLY A 33 -5.08 6.29 7.75
CA GLY A 33 -5.53 7.61 8.19
C GLY A 33 -5.76 8.57 7.03
N ASP A 34 -5.63 9.87 7.28
CA ASP A 34 -5.85 10.91 6.28
C ASP A 34 -4.70 10.93 5.27
N VAL A 35 -4.96 10.37 4.09
CA VAL A 35 -3.96 10.25 3.01
C VAL A 35 -4.39 11.06 1.79
N ALA A 36 -3.45 11.80 1.21
CA ALA A 36 -3.64 12.52 -0.04
C ALA A 36 -2.59 12.11 -1.08
N ALA A 37 -3.00 11.34 -2.09
CA ALA A 37 -2.17 10.98 -3.24
C ALA A 37 -2.51 11.89 -4.43
N ILE A 38 -1.73 12.97 -4.62
CA ILE A 38 -2.06 14.06 -5.54
C ILE A 38 -0.99 14.28 -6.60
N GLY A 39 -1.37 14.36 -7.88
CA GLY A 39 -0.43 14.81 -8.91
C GLY A 39 0.64 13.78 -9.29
N ASN A 40 0.43 12.49 -9.00
CA ASN A 40 1.41 11.45 -9.29
C ASN A 40 1.27 10.95 -10.75
N VAL A 41 2.34 10.41 -11.31
CA VAL A 41 2.38 9.82 -12.65
C VAL A 41 2.91 8.40 -12.55
N LEU A 42 2.12 7.41 -12.94
CA LEU A 42 2.37 5.99 -12.69
C LEU A 42 2.36 5.16 -14.00
N PRO A 43 3.37 5.29 -14.87
CA PRO A 43 3.41 4.56 -16.13
C PRO A 43 3.84 3.10 -15.92
N ASN A 44 3.25 2.20 -16.69
CA ASN A 44 3.65 0.79 -16.83
C ASN A 44 3.71 -0.01 -15.52
N CYS A 45 3.01 0.44 -14.46
CA CYS A 45 2.88 -0.31 -13.21
C CYS A 45 1.87 -1.44 -13.39
N ARG A 46 2.07 -2.60 -12.75
CA ARG A 46 1.06 -3.68 -12.81
C ARG A 46 -0.31 -3.19 -12.34
N VAL A 47 -0.37 -2.60 -11.15
CA VAL A 47 -1.49 -1.78 -10.69
C VAL A 47 -0.95 -0.38 -10.40
N GLY A 48 -1.66 0.67 -10.80
CA GLY A 48 -1.29 2.05 -10.50
C GLY A 48 -1.31 2.33 -9.00
N ILE A 49 -2.51 2.44 -8.42
CA ILE A 49 -2.73 2.62 -6.98
C ILE A 49 -3.50 1.44 -6.43
N ALA A 50 -2.97 0.79 -5.39
CA ALA A 50 -3.71 -0.15 -4.55
C ALA A 50 -4.17 0.56 -3.28
N VAL A 51 -5.46 0.51 -2.97
CA VAL A 51 -6.04 1.17 -1.78
C VAL A 51 -6.71 0.11 -0.91
N SER A 52 -6.38 0.09 0.38
CA SER A 52 -7.12 -0.73 1.35
C SER A 52 -8.55 -0.22 1.46
N ALA A 53 -9.50 -1.06 1.06
CA ALA A 53 -10.94 -0.78 1.18
C ALA A 53 -11.52 -1.75 2.23
N VAL A 54 -11.36 -1.40 3.50
CA VAL A 54 -11.96 -2.14 4.62
C VAL A 54 -12.94 -1.24 5.37
N GLU A 55 -13.93 -1.86 6.00
CA GLU A 55 -14.92 -1.15 6.80
C GLU A 55 -14.22 -0.37 7.94
N GLY A 56 -14.59 0.90 8.12
CA GLY A 56 -13.99 1.78 9.13
C GLY A 56 -12.72 2.53 8.70
N SER A 57 -12.22 2.36 7.47
CA SER A 57 -11.10 3.14 6.95
C SER A 57 -11.43 4.64 6.86
N GLN A 58 -10.45 5.50 7.13
CA GLN A 58 -10.59 6.96 6.98
C GLN A 58 -10.55 7.39 5.51
N THR A 59 -10.83 8.66 5.25
CA THR A 59 -10.96 9.15 3.88
C THR A 59 -9.59 9.27 3.21
N THR A 60 -9.45 8.68 2.03
CA THR A 60 -8.25 8.85 1.18
C THR A 60 -8.60 9.71 -0.04
N LEU A 61 -7.87 10.79 -0.26
CA LEU A 61 -7.98 11.62 -1.47
C LEU A 61 -6.99 11.14 -2.53
N ILE A 62 -7.51 10.71 -3.68
CA ILE A 62 -6.71 10.48 -4.89
C ILE A 62 -7.15 11.49 -5.93
N ALA A 63 -6.28 12.41 -6.30
CA ALA A 63 -6.61 13.50 -7.22
C ALA A 63 -5.47 13.79 -8.20
N SER A 64 -5.81 14.25 -9.39
CA SER A 64 -4.85 14.70 -10.41
C SER A 64 -3.73 13.70 -10.72
N THR A 65 -3.97 12.40 -10.52
CA THR A 65 -2.99 11.33 -10.77
C THR A 65 -3.22 10.74 -12.15
N ILE A 66 -2.13 10.51 -12.88
CA ILE A 66 -2.14 9.88 -14.20
C ILE A 66 -1.60 8.46 -14.06
N VAL A 67 -2.38 7.47 -14.50
CA VAL A 67 -1.93 6.08 -14.59
C VAL A 67 -2.05 5.66 -16.05
N SER A 68 -0.98 5.09 -16.61
CA SER A 68 -0.95 4.66 -18.01
C SER A 68 -0.24 3.32 -18.15
N GLY A 69 -0.68 2.50 -19.10
CA GLY A 69 -0.06 1.20 -19.37
C GLY A 69 -0.20 0.16 -18.24
N SER A 70 -1.11 0.36 -17.28
CA SER A 70 -1.28 -0.58 -16.16
C SER A 70 -1.98 -1.86 -16.58
N THR A 71 -1.39 -3.02 -16.26
CA THR A 71 -1.85 -4.33 -16.77
C THR A 71 -2.92 -5.00 -15.90
N ALA A 72 -3.09 -4.57 -14.66
CA ALA A 72 -4.01 -5.14 -13.67
C ALA A 72 -4.90 -4.09 -12.98
N GLY A 73 -4.94 -2.86 -13.50
CA GLY A 73 -5.87 -1.81 -13.10
C GLY A 73 -5.22 -0.51 -12.64
N SER A 74 -5.94 0.61 -12.80
CA SER A 74 -5.41 1.94 -12.48
C SER A 74 -5.50 2.27 -10.99
N VAL A 75 -6.69 2.10 -10.40
CA VAL A 75 -6.93 2.23 -8.96
C VAL A 75 -7.75 1.02 -8.54
N VAL A 76 -7.22 0.20 -7.63
CA VAL A 76 -7.80 -1.09 -7.26
C VAL A 76 -7.93 -1.18 -5.75
N GLY A 77 -9.13 -1.55 -5.29
CA GLY A 77 -9.34 -1.96 -3.90
C GLY A 77 -8.56 -3.24 -3.61
N TYR A 78 -7.70 -3.22 -2.60
CA TYR A 78 -6.88 -4.35 -2.22
C TYR A 78 -7.19 -4.73 -0.77
N PRO A 79 -7.35 -6.02 -0.43
CA PRO A 79 -7.59 -6.41 0.95
C PRO A 79 -6.35 -6.07 1.79
N CYS A 80 -6.57 -5.48 2.97
CA CYS A 80 -5.54 -5.43 3.99
C CYS A 80 -5.16 -6.88 4.33
N VAL A 81 -3.88 -7.22 4.24
CA VAL A 81 -3.42 -8.55 4.62
C VAL A 81 -3.43 -8.59 6.15
N GLU A 82 -4.36 -9.34 6.75
CA GLU A 82 -4.28 -9.67 8.18
C GLU A 82 -3.05 -10.56 8.42
N ILE A 83 -2.00 -9.98 9.02
CA ILE A 83 -0.92 -10.79 9.61
C ILE A 83 -1.39 -11.20 11.00
N VAL A 84 -1.83 -12.45 11.08
CA VAL A 84 -2.44 -13.12 12.24
C VAL A 84 -1.39 -13.50 13.31
N THR A 85 -0.10 -13.42 12.95
CA THR A 85 1.12 -13.87 13.64
C THR A 85 1.08 -15.31 14.19
N ASN A 86 2.24 -15.97 14.24
CA ASN A 86 2.57 -16.63 15.50
C ASN A 86 4.02 -16.33 15.88
N ASP A 87 4.28 -16.42 17.18
CA ASP A 87 5.30 -15.66 17.92
C ASP A 87 6.72 -15.61 17.31
N LEU A 88 7.22 -14.40 17.03
CA LEU A 88 8.62 -14.13 16.66
C LEU A 88 9.60 -14.40 17.81
N LEU A 89 9.11 -14.56 19.04
CA LEU A 89 9.91 -14.93 20.22
C LEU A 89 9.93 -16.45 20.48
N ARG A 90 9.23 -17.27 19.68
CA ARG A 90 9.24 -18.73 19.86
C ARG A 90 10.59 -19.40 19.55
N ASP A 91 11.47 -18.74 18.79
CA ASP A 91 12.85 -19.19 18.50
C ASP A 91 13.90 -18.61 19.47
N LEU A 92 13.50 -17.77 20.43
CA LEU A 92 14.41 -17.16 21.41
C LEU A 92 14.49 -17.92 22.74
N ALA A 93 13.92 -19.13 22.84
CA ALA A 93 14.14 -20.00 23.99
C ALA A 93 15.63 -20.44 24.02
N PRO A 94 16.39 -20.17 25.10
CA PRO A 94 17.78 -20.63 25.18
C PRO A 94 17.84 -22.16 25.10
N PRO A 95 18.90 -22.74 24.50
CA PRO A 95 18.97 -24.18 24.27
C PRO A 95 18.80 -24.95 25.58
N ARG A 96 17.90 -25.94 25.60
CA ARG A 96 17.75 -26.86 26.74
C ARG A 96 19.08 -27.54 26.97
N ARG A 97 19.71 -27.29 28.14
CA ARG A 97 20.82 -28.11 28.59
C ARG A 97 20.31 -29.54 28.84
N MET A 98 21.09 -30.51 28.34
CA MET A 98 20.94 -31.94 28.58
C MET A 98 20.90 -32.27 30.07
#